data_AF-A0A821RK88-F1
#
_entry.id   AF-A0A821RK88-F1
#
_cell.length_a   1.000
_cell.length_b   1.000
_cell.length_c   1.000
_cell.angle_alpha   90.00
_cell.angle_beta   90.00
_cell.angle_gamma   90.00
#
_symmetry.space_group_name_H-M   'P 1'
#
loop_
_entity.id
_entity.type
_entity.pdbx_description
1 polymer ?
#
loop_
_entity_poly.entity_id
_entity_poly.type
_entity_poly.pdbx_seq_one_letter_code
_entity_poly.pdbx_strand_id
1 'polypeptide(L)'
;MEIIFRFGYKCPNKFIATQGPKSDTCEDLWRMIWELKIKSVVMLTNVIEGASRMTKCHQYWPELDQTITYGSYRVACVDLRSRV
;
A
#
# COMPACT_ATOMS: atom_id res chain seq x y z
N MET A 1 12.95 0.36 1.46
CA MET A 1 11.85 -0.40 0.81
C MET A 1 12.47 -1.21 -0.31
N GLU A 2 12.43 -2.54 -0.24
CA GLU A 2 12.92 -3.39 -1.35
C GLU A 2 11.79 -3.57 -2.37
N ILE A 3 12.10 -3.33 -3.64
CA ILE A 3 11.18 -3.48 -4.76
C ILE A 3 11.67 -4.63 -5.63
N ILE A 4 10.82 -5.64 -5.80
CA ILE A 4 11.09 -6.77 -6.71
C ILE A 4 10.10 -6.65 -7.87
N PHE A 5 10.61 -6.27 -9.05
CA PHE A 5 9.85 -6.40 -10.29
C PHE A 5 9.75 -7.88 -10.65
N ARG A 6 8.52 -8.41 -10.72
CA ARG A 6 8.31 -9.79 -11.18
C ARG A 6 7.72 -9.78 -12.59
N PHE A 7 8.27 -10.66 -13.44
CA PHE A 7 7.85 -10.87 -14.81
C PHE A 7 6.39 -11.35 -14.87
N GLY A 8 5.51 -10.59 -15.51
CA GLY A 8 4.13 -11.01 -15.74
C GLY A 8 4.08 -12.03 -16.90
N TYR A 9 3.16 -13.00 -16.81
CA TYR A 9 3.02 -14.11 -17.75
C TYR A 9 2.81 -13.68 -19.23
N LYS A 10 2.06 -12.59 -19.47
CA LYS A 10 1.86 -12.02 -20.83
C LYS A 10 2.61 -10.72 -21.10
N CYS A 11 3.05 -10.04 -20.04
CA CYS A 11 3.75 -8.77 -20.13
C CYS A 11 4.85 -8.77 -19.05
N PRO A 12 6.14 -8.75 -19.44
CA PRO A 12 7.24 -8.53 -18.51
C PRO A 12 7.00 -7.29 -17.65
N ASN A 13 7.42 -7.31 -16.38
CA ASN A 13 7.38 -6.16 -15.46
C ASN A 13 6.00 -5.56 -15.15
N LYS A 14 4.93 -6.34 -15.27
CA LYS A 14 3.56 -5.86 -14.98
C LYS A 14 3.28 -5.64 -13.50
N PHE A 15 4.04 -6.31 -12.62
CA PHE A 15 3.79 -6.29 -11.19
C PHE A 15 5.03 -5.87 -10.40
N ILE A 16 4.77 -5.15 -9.32
CA ILE A 16 5.75 -4.66 -8.37
C ILE A 16 5.41 -5.34 -7.05
N ALA A 17 6.32 -6.20 -6.57
CA ALA A 17 6.22 -6.76 -5.23
C ALA A 17 7.09 -5.94 -4.28
N THR A 18 6.53 -5.58 -3.13
CA THR A 18 7.24 -4.83 -2.09
C THR A 18 6.79 -5.27 -0.70
N GLN A 19 7.59 -4.94 0.31
CA GLN A 19 7.24 -5.17 1.71
C GLN A 19 6.06 -4.26 2.11
N GLY A 20 5.22 -4.73 3.04
CA GLY A 20 4.24 -3.87 3.70
C GLY A 20 4.92 -2.64 4.31
N PRO A 21 4.39 -1.42 4.10
CA PRO A 21 5.02 -0.21 4.60
C PRO A 21 5.09 -0.20 6.11
N LYS A 22 6.21 0.32 6.62
CA LYS A 22 6.39 0.72 8.00
C LYS A 22 5.88 2.15 8.18
N SER A 23 5.78 2.62 9.42
CA SER A 23 5.33 3.99 9.72
C SER A 23 6.18 5.06 9.04
N ASP A 24 7.49 4.82 8.91
CA ASP A 24 8.47 5.71 8.29
C ASP A 24 8.54 5.59 6.76
N THR A 25 8.02 4.51 6.18
CA THR A 25 8.09 4.26 4.71
C THR A 25 6.73 4.40 4.00
N CYS A 26 5.70 4.92 4.67
CA CYS A 26 4.40 5.16 4.04
C CYS A 26 4.48 6.21 2.93
N GLU A 27 5.29 7.26 3.13
CA GLU A 27 5.54 8.27 2.10
C GLU A 27 6.23 7.66 0.87
N ASP A 28 7.22 6.78 1.08
CA ASP A 28 7.91 6.10 -0.02
C ASP A 28 6.97 5.24 -0.86
N LEU A 29 6.01 4.56 -0.22
CA LEU A 29 4.97 3.80 -0.92
C LEU A 29 4.11 4.72 -1.80
N TRP A 30 3.64 5.84 -1.26
CA TRP A 30 2.83 6.79 -2.02
C TRP A 30 3.60 7.48 -3.15
N ARG A 31 4.89 7.80 -2.93
CA ARG A 31 5.79 8.27 -3.98
C ARG A 31 5.90 7.27 -5.12
N MET A 32 6.14 5.99 -4.80
CA MET A 32 6.21 4.92 -5.79
C MET A 32 4.90 4.77 -6.58
N ILE A 33 3.75 4.81 -5.91
CA ILE A 33 2.43 4.73 -6.55
C ILE A 33 2.23 5.87 -7.54
N TRP A 34 2.60 7.09 -7.13
CA TRP A 34 2.44 8.30 -7.93
C TRP A 34 3.37 8.34 -9.15
N GLU A 35 4.64 8.00 -8.96
CA GLU A 35 5.69 8.03 -9.99
C GLU A 35 5.47 6.94 -11.04
N LEU A 36 5.17 5.71 -10.60
CA LEU A 36 4.96 4.55 -11.48
C LEU A 36 3.54 4.45 -12.03
N LYS A 37 2.67 5.43 -11.72
CA LYS A 37 1.26 5.49 -12.16
C LYS A 37 0.49 4.19 -11.85
N ILE A 38 0.72 3.65 -10.66
CA ILE A 38 0.06 2.44 -10.18
C ILE A 38 -1.44 2.73 -9.99
N LYS A 39 -2.30 1.90 -10.58
CA LYS A 39 -3.76 2.04 -10.50
C LYS A 39 -4.41 1.14 -9.44
N SER A 40 -3.69 0.12 -8.99
CA SER A 40 -4.23 -0.87 -8.06
C SER A 40 -3.12 -1.39 -7.16
N VAL A 41 -3.39 -1.38 -5.85
CA VAL A 41 -2.52 -1.95 -4.82
C VAL A 41 -3.28 -3.11 -4.19
N VAL A 42 -2.62 -4.27 -4.08
CA VAL A 42 -3.19 -5.47 -3.46
C VAL A 42 -2.38 -5.77 -2.21
N MET A 43 -3.04 -5.73 -1.05
CA MET A 43 -2.45 -6.13 0.23
C MET A 43 -2.84 -7.57 0.53
N LEU A 44 -1.83 -8.42 0.79
CA LEU A 44 -2.01 -9.86 1.01
C LEU A 44 -1.95 -10.26 2.50
N THR A 45 -1.67 -9.32 3.40
CA THR A 45 -1.53 -9.57 4.84
C THR A 45 -2.52 -8.72 5.62
N ASN A 46 -2.92 -9.17 6.80
CA ASN A 46 -3.60 -8.29 7.75
C ASN A 46 -2.59 -7.30 8.35
N VAL A 47 -3.10 -6.17 8.86
CA VAL A 47 -2.30 -5.15 9.58
C VAL A 47 -1.67 -5.76 10.85
N ILE A 48 -2.39 -6.70 11.48
CA ILE A 48 -1.98 -7.47 12.66
C ILE A 48 -2.14 -8.96 12.34
N GLU A 49 -1.10 -9.77 12.59
CA GLU A 49 -1.17 -11.23 12.44
C GLU A 49 -0.97 -11.93 13.80
N GLY A 50 -2.01 -12.63 14.27
CA GLY A 50 -1.96 -13.49 15.45
C GLY A 50 -2.12 -12.78 16.81
N ALA A 51 -1.95 -13.55 17.89
CA ALA A 51 -2.04 -13.09 19.29
C ALA A 51 -0.86 -12.17 19.71
N SER A 52 0.19 -12.14 18.90
CA SER A 52 1.29 -11.18 19.03
C SER A 52 0.84 -9.85 18.44
N ARG A 53 0.77 -8.79 19.24
CA ARG A 53 0.45 -7.40 18.82
C ARG A 53 1.51 -6.78 17.88
N MET A 54 2.21 -7.57 17.09
CA MET A 54 3.22 -7.09 16.15
C MET A 54 2.54 -6.53 14.90
N THR A 55 2.65 -5.21 14.72
CA THR A 55 2.27 -4.50 13.50
C THR A 55 3.15 -4.98 12.34
N LYS A 56 2.60 -5.83 11.46
CA LYS A 56 3.30 -6.32 10.25
C LYS A 56 3.29 -5.29 9.13
N CYS A 57 2.23 -4.48 9.07
CA CYS A 57 2.07 -3.42 8.10
C CYS A 57 1.43 -2.22 8.81
N HIS A 58 1.98 -1.03 8.62
CA HIS A 58 1.32 0.19 9.05
C HIS A 58 0.14 0.48 8.13
N GLN A 59 -0.94 1.01 8.67
CA GLN A 59 -2.07 1.46 7.85
C GLN A 59 -1.61 2.68 7.04
N TYR A 60 -1.45 2.48 5.74
CA TYR A 60 -0.97 3.51 4.80
C TYR A 60 -2.11 4.14 4.00
N TRP A 61 -3.37 3.78 4.29
CA TRP A 61 -4.55 4.33 3.64
C TRP A 61 -5.48 5.01 4.66
N PRO A 62 -6.15 6.11 4.27
CA PRO A 62 -7.16 6.76 5.12
C PRO A 62 -8.42 5.91 5.28
N GLU A 63 -9.15 6.14 6.37
CA GLU A 63 -10.52 5.63 6.54
C GLU A 63 -11.52 6.40 5.68
N LEU A 64 -12.76 5.91 5.57
CA LEU A 64 -13.82 6.55 4.81
C LEU A 64 -14.00 8.01 5.25
N ASP A 65 -14.16 8.92 4.29
CA ASP A 65 -14.28 10.38 4.49
C ASP A 65 -13.06 11.05 5.16
N GLN A 66 -11.97 10.31 5.38
CA GLN A 66 -10.73 10.84 5.90
C GLN A 66 -9.78 11.24 4.77
N THR A 67 -9.06 12.34 4.97
CA THR A 67 -7.90 12.72 4.15
C THR A 67 -6.66 12.73 5.03
N ILE A 68 -5.63 12.00 4.63
CA ILE A 68 -4.33 11.95 5.30
C ILE A 68 -3.25 12.49 4.36
N THR A 69 -2.31 13.24 4.91
CA THR A 69 -1.13 13.74 4.19
C THR A 69 0.08 12.87 4.52
N TYR A 70 0.67 12.25 3.50
CA TYR A 70 1.93 11.51 3.56
C TYR A 70 3.01 12.32 2.85
N GLY A 71 3.80 13.10 3.61
CA GLY A 71 4.79 14.02 3.05
C GLY A 71 4.15 15.04 2.11
N SER A 72 4.49 14.97 0.82
CA SER A 72 3.91 15.85 -0.22
C SER A 72 2.60 15.32 -0.85
N TYR A 73 2.14 14.13 -0.45
CA TYR A 73 1.00 13.45 -1.06
C TYR A 73 -0.24 13.53 -0.16
N ARG A 74 -1.36 13.99 -0.72
CA ARG A 74 -2.67 14.00 -0.05
C ARG A 74 -3.51 12.83 -0.56
N VAL A 75 -3.96 11.98 0.35
CA VAL A 75 -4.71 10.77 0.04
C VAL A 75 -6.04 10.82 0.77
N ALA A 76 -7.14 10.63 0.04
CA ALA A 76 -8.49 10.58 0.60
C ALA A 76 -9.17 9.26 0.23
N CYS A 77 -9.93 8.68 1.17
CA CYS A 77 -10.78 7.55 0.88
C CYS A 77 -12.12 8.06 0.34
N VAL A 78 -12.46 7.70 -0.90
CA VAL A 78 -13.68 8.15 -1.58
C VAL A 78 -14.81 7.11 -1.57
N ASP A 79 -14.46 5.83 -1.41
CA ASP A 79 -15.42 4.72 -1.35
C ASP A 79 -14.77 3.57 -0.57
N LEU A 80 -15.54 2.94 0.32
CA LEU A 80 -15.12 1.78 1.10
C LEU A 80 -16.18 0.70 1.01
N ARG A 81 -15.87 -0.38 0.29
CA ARG A 81 -16.74 -1.56 0.19
C ARG A 81 -16.16 -2.69 1.01
N SER A 82 -16.73 -2.92 2.19
CA SER A 82 -16.49 -4.15 2.94
C SER A 82 -17.37 -5.25 2.37
N ARG A 83 -16.79 -6.44 2.10
CA ARG A 83 -17.59 -7.64 1.87
C ARG A 83 -17.97 -8.20 3.24
N VAL A 84 -19.22 -7.98 3.63
CA VAL A 84 -19.91 -8.79 4.66
C VAL A 84 -20.13 -10.20 4.15
#